data_AF-A0A8T3KNG3-F1
#
_entry.id   AF-A0A8T3KNG3-F1
#
_cell.length_a   1.000
_cell.length_b   1.000
_cell.length_c   1.000
_cell.angle_alpha   90.00
_cell.angle_beta   90.00
_cell.angle_gamma   90.00
#
_symmetry.space_group_name_H-M   'P 1'
#
loop_
_entity.id
_entity.type
_entity.pdbx_description
1 polymer ?
#
loop_
_entity_poly.entity_id
_entity_poly.type
_entity_poly.pdbx_seq_one_letter_code
_entity_poly.pdbx_strand_id
1 'polypeptide(L)'
;MAKRSRWRTKEAVKLANEAGLKALRIGAEAILTEAIDETPVDTGTLRRSGTVTIGKLPDGTRVYEAAKAGNEMKDAFPEPIGKEKAVYVSFSTPYARRQHEELGYEHPVGGKAKYLEDPFNRNKKKVLKYADKHIKKALREAD
;
A
#
# COMPACT_ATOMS: atom_id res chain seq x y z
N MET A 1 22.88 -15.77 -40.47
CA MET A 1 21.94 -16.67 -39.76
C MET A 1 20.94 -15.82 -39.00
N ALA A 2 19.69 -15.73 -39.48
CA ALA A 2 18.66 -14.92 -38.85
C ALA A 2 18.38 -15.44 -37.43
N LYS A 3 18.58 -14.58 -36.43
CA LYS A 3 18.26 -14.83 -35.03
C LYS A 3 16.76 -15.14 -34.97
N ARG A 4 16.38 -16.43 -34.89
CA ARG A 4 14.98 -16.86 -34.77
C ARG A 4 14.30 -15.98 -33.72
N SER A 5 13.26 -15.25 -34.11
CA SER A 5 12.45 -14.41 -33.23
C SER A 5 11.74 -15.31 -32.20
N ARG A 6 12.44 -15.69 -31.14
CA ARG A 6 11.84 -16.41 -30.01
C ARG A 6 10.89 -15.43 -29.33
N TRP A 7 9.60 -15.73 -29.39
CA TRP A 7 8.57 -15.05 -28.60
C TRP A 7 8.96 -15.06 -27.11
N ARG A 8 9.21 -13.88 -26.52
CA ARG A 8 9.69 -13.71 -25.12
C ARG A 8 8.55 -13.54 -24.11
N THR A 9 7.41 -14.22 -24.31
CA THR A 9 6.18 -14.01 -23.53
C THR A 9 6.39 -14.18 -22.02
N LYS A 10 7.16 -15.18 -21.60
CA LYS A 10 7.44 -15.42 -20.17
C LYS A 10 8.19 -14.25 -19.52
N GLU A 11 9.13 -13.68 -20.25
CA GLU A 11 9.94 -12.55 -19.76
C GLU A 11 9.13 -11.25 -19.76
N ALA A 12 8.34 -11.01 -20.81
CA ALA A 12 7.42 -9.87 -20.87
C ALA A 12 6.39 -9.90 -19.73
N VAL A 13 5.81 -11.08 -19.44
CA VAL A 13 4.89 -11.25 -18.31
C VAL A 13 5.59 -10.99 -16.98
N LYS A 14 6.80 -11.54 -16.77
CA LYS A 14 7.58 -11.29 -15.55
C LYS A 14 7.84 -9.78 -15.36
N LEU A 15 8.34 -9.12 -16.39
CA LEU A 15 8.64 -7.68 -16.37
C LEU A 15 7.40 -6.83 -16.09
N ALA A 16 6.27 -7.13 -16.76
CA ALA A 16 5.01 -6.43 -16.52
C ALA A 16 4.52 -6.59 -15.08
N ASN A 17 4.65 -7.79 -14.50
CA ASN A 17 4.26 -8.02 -13.10
C ASN A 17 5.15 -7.22 -12.14
N GLU A 18 6.47 -7.23 -12.34
CA GLU A 18 7.42 -6.51 -11.48
C GLU A 18 7.19 -4.99 -11.55
N ALA A 19 7.03 -4.45 -12.77
CA ALA A 19 6.73 -3.04 -13.00
C ALA A 19 5.37 -2.65 -12.40
N GLY A 20 4.35 -3.49 -12.59
CA GLY A 20 3.01 -3.29 -12.05
C GLY A 20 2.99 -3.27 -10.52
N LEU A 21 3.59 -4.27 -9.87
CA LEU A 21 3.65 -4.34 -8.40
C LEU A 21 4.42 -3.16 -7.80
N LYS A 22 5.54 -2.76 -8.41
CA LYS A 22 6.29 -1.58 -7.97
C LYS A 22 5.46 -0.31 -8.08
N ALA A 23 4.74 -0.13 -9.19
CA ALA A 23 3.89 1.05 -9.38
C ALA A 23 2.67 1.05 -8.45
N LEU A 24 2.06 -0.11 -8.20
CA LEU A 24 0.98 -0.27 -7.23
C LEU A 24 1.45 0.04 -5.81
N ARG A 25 2.66 -0.39 -5.42
CA ARG A 25 3.25 -0.04 -4.12
C ARG A 25 3.41 1.47 -3.96
N ILE A 26 3.95 2.16 -4.95
CA ILE A 26 4.09 3.64 -4.91
C ILE A 26 2.71 4.31 -4.78
N GLY A 27 1.72 3.82 -5.54
CA GLY A 27 0.35 4.33 -5.42
C GLY A 27 -0.29 4.07 -4.06
N ALA A 28 0.00 2.91 -3.46
CA ALA A 28 -0.45 2.55 -2.12
C ALA A 28 0.24 3.40 -1.04
N GLU A 29 1.53 3.72 -1.19
CA GLU A 29 2.25 4.64 -0.31
C GLU A 29 1.64 6.04 -0.35
N ALA A 30 1.25 6.54 -1.53
CA ALA A 30 0.54 7.81 -1.65
C ALA A 30 -0.85 7.79 -0.96
N ILE A 31 -1.59 6.69 -1.10
CA ILE A 31 -2.86 6.49 -0.37
C ILE A 31 -2.60 6.48 1.13
N LEU A 32 -1.56 5.78 1.59
CA LEU A 32 -1.22 5.70 2.99
C LEU A 32 -0.86 7.07 3.57
N THR A 33 -0.11 7.90 2.84
CA THR A 33 0.21 9.27 3.28
C THR A 33 -1.05 10.07 3.58
N GLU A 34 -1.99 10.12 2.62
CA GLU A 34 -3.27 10.81 2.84
C GLU A 34 -4.10 10.16 3.95
N ALA A 35 -4.06 8.82 4.07
CA ALA A 35 -4.76 8.11 5.13
C ALA A 35 -4.21 8.43 6.52
N ILE A 36 -2.90 8.58 6.68
CA ILE A 36 -2.27 8.97 7.95
C ILE A 36 -2.70 10.38 8.35
N ASP A 37 -2.80 11.30 7.39
CA ASP A 37 -3.26 12.68 7.64
C ASP A 37 -4.72 12.73 8.11
N GLU A 38 -5.57 11.90 7.50
CA GLU A 38 -7.00 11.79 7.84
C GLU A 38 -7.26 10.93 9.08
N THR A 39 -6.29 10.13 9.52
CA THR A 39 -6.43 9.25 10.69
C THR A 39 -6.55 10.09 11.97
N PRO A 40 -7.44 9.74 12.92
CA PRO A 40 -7.56 10.42 14.20
C PRO A 40 -6.24 10.57 14.97
N VAL A 41 -6.01 11.77 15.52
CA VAL A 41 -4.94 12.02 16.48
C VAL A 41 -5.45 11.71 17.88
N ASP A 42 -4.63 11.05 18.68
CA ASP A 42 -4.82 10.96 20.14
C ASP A 42 -3.41 10.78 20.72
N THR A 43 -2.95 9.54 20.86
CA THR A 43 -1.54 9.21 21.19
C THR A 43 -0.63 9.01 19.97
N GLY A 44 -1.21 9.08 18.76
CA GLY A 44 -0.53 8.87 17.47
C GLY A 44 -0.20 7.41 17.14
N THR A 45 -0.50 6.45 18.02
CA THR A 45 -0.22 5.02 17.80
C THR A 45 -0.95 4.47 16.57
N LEU A 46 -2.20 4.89 16.35
CA LEU A 46 -2.95 4.52 15.15
C LEU A 46 -2.26 5.02 13.88
N ARG A 47 -1.91 6.30 13.82
CA ARG A 47 -1.16 6.89 12.69
C ARG A 47 0.14 6.15 12.42
N ARG A 48 0.90 5.83 13.48
CA ARG A 48 2.15 5.06 13.38
C ARG A 48 1.95 3.61 12.92
N SER A 49 0.76 3.03 13.06
CA SER A 49 0.48 1.66 12.63
C SER A 49 0.20 1.53 11.13
N GLY A 50 0.09 2.65 10.41
CA GLY A 50 -0.14 2.65 8.96
C GLY A 50 1.00 1.96 8.21
N THR A 51 0.69 0.91 7.46
CA THR A 51 1.68 0.05 6.78
C THR A 51 1.22 -0.30 5.36
N VAL A 52 2.17 -0.35 4.42
CA VAL A 52 1.97 -0.93 3.08
C VAL A 52 2.72 -2.25 2.97
N THR A 53 2.05 -3.32 2.54
CA THR A 53 2.67 -4.64 2.30
C THR A 53 2.36 -5.16 0.91
N ILE A 54 3.22 -6.03 0.37
CA ILE A 54 3.01 -6.72 -0.92
C ILE A 54 2.80 -8.21 -0.65
N GLY A 55 1.71 -8.76 -1.16
CA GLY A 55 1.45 -10.21 -1.27
C GLY A 55 0.77 -10.88 -0.08
N LYS A 56 0.73 -10.23 1.08
CA LYS A 56 0.03 -10.68 2.30
C LYS A 56 -0.24 -9.49 3.20
N LEU A 57 -1.29 -9.57 4.00
CA LEU A 57 -1.52 -8.67 5.12
C LEU A 57 -0.40 -8.80 6.17
N PRO A 58 -0.03 -7.69 6.85
CA PRO A 58 0.93 -7.73 7.94
C PRO A 58 0.38 -8.47 9.16
N ASP A 59 1.28 -8.96 10.01
CA ASP A 59 0.92 -9.41 11.36
C ASP A 59 0.54 -8.18 12.20
N GLY A 60 -0.75 -8.04 12.47
CA GLY A 60 -1.29 -6.86 13.15
C GLY A 60 -0.75 -6.66 14.56
N THR A 61 -0.47 -7.75 15.29
CA THR A 61 0.13 -7.67 16.63
C THR A 61 1.53 -7.09 16.56
N ARG A 62 2.33 -7.54 15.59
CA ARG A 62 3.69 -7.03 15.40
C ARG A 62 3.72 -5.57 14.96
N VAL A 63 2.81 -5.17 14.06
CA VAL A 63 2.63 -3.75 13.67
C VAL A 63 2.28 -2.91 14.90
N TYR A 64 1.34 -3.38 15.73
CA TYR A 64 0.88 -2.65 16.90
C TYR A 64 1.99 -2.44 17.93
N GLU A 65 2.73 -3.49 18.27
CA GLU A 65 3.84 -3.39 19.22
C GLU A 65 4.96 -2.47 18.71
N ALA A 66 5.29 -2.55 17.41
CA ALA A 66 6.26 -1.64 16.80
C ALA A 66 5.75 -0.18 16.82
N ALA A 67 4.45 0.05 16.61
CA ALA A 67 3.84 1.39 16.59
C ALA A 67 3.84 2.02 17.98
N LYS A 68 3.64 1.18 19.00
CA LYS A 68 3.72 1.56 20.42
C LYS A 68 5.16 1.87 20.84
N ALA A 69 6.13 1.12 20.34
CA ALA A 69 7.56 1.36 20.56
C ALA A 69 8.11 2.61 19.84
N GLY A 70 7.34 3.20 18.92
CA GLY A 70 7.76 4.38 18.16
C GLY A 70 8.70 4.07 16.99
N ASN A 71 8.82 2.80 16.59
CA ASN A 71 9.63 2.39 15.45
C ASN A 71 8.98 2.81 14.13
N GLU A 72 9.81 3.13 13.13
CA GLU A 72 9.31 3.39 11.77
C GLU A 72 8.84 2.08 11.11
N MET A 73 7.61 2.07 10.59
CA MET A 73 7.01 0.87 9.97
C MET A 73 7.72 0.41 8.70
N LYS A 74 8.49 1.30 8.07
CA LYS A 74 9.28 0.99 6.86
C LYS A 74 10.32 -0.10 7.11
N ASP A 75 10.83 -0.19 8.34
CA ASP A 75 11.85 -1.17 8.75
C ASP A 75 11.23 -2.42 9.36
N ALA A 76 9.95 -2.36 9.74
CA ALA A 76 9.25 -3.47 10.38
C ALA A 76 8.97 -4.62 9.39
N PHE A 77 8.76 -4.35 8.09
CA PHE A 77 8.37 -5.36 7.09
C PHE A 77 9.28 -5.35 5.84
N PRO A 78 10.54 -5.84 5.97
CA PRO A 78 11.52 -5.79 4.88
C PRO A 78 11.24 -6.79 3.75
N GLU A 79 10.49 -7.85 4.01
CA GLU A 79 10.29 -8.93 3.04
C GLU A 79 9.07 -8.70 2.12
N PRO A 80 9.15 -9.07 0.83
CA PRO A 80 8.00 -9.21 -0.04
C PRO A 80 7.19 -10.43 0.42
N ILE A 81 6.33 -10.23 1.42
CA ILE A 81 5.65 -11.33 2.09
C ILE A 81 4.38 -11.66 1.32
N GLY A 82 4.44 -12.65 0.44
CA GLY A 82 3.27 -13.45 0.08
C GLY A 82 3.20 -13.90 -1.37
N LYS A 83 2.33 -14.88 -1.63
CA LYS A 83 2.13 -15.50 -2.96
C LYS A 83 1.23 -14.66 -3.86
N GLU A 84 0.47 -13.72 -3.30
CA GLU A 84 -0.50 -12.93 -4.03
C GLU A 84 0.15 -11.75 -4.75
N LYS A 85 -0.34 -11.41 -5.95
CA LYS A 85 0.10 -10.21 -6.68
C LYS A 85 -0.74 -9.00 -6.26
N ALA A 86 -0.77 -8.73 -4.97
CA ALA A 86 -1.57 -7.67 -4.37
C ALA A 86 -0.72 -6.74 -3.50
N VAL A 87 -1.19 -5.51 -3.34
CA VAL A 87 -0.62 -4.53 -2.42
C VAL A 87 -1.71 -4.16 -1.41
N TYR A 88 -1.38 -4.22 -0.13
CA TYR A 88 -2.29 -3.91 0.97
C TYR A 88 -1.86 -2.62 1.65
N VAL A 89 -2.85 -1.82 2.03
CA VAL A 89 -2.69 -0.68 2.94
C VAL A 89 -3.52 -1.01 4.17
N SER A 90 -2.90 -0.97 5.35
CA SER A 90 -3.56 -1.41 6.59
C SER A 90 -3.13 -0.61 7.81
N PHE A 91 -4.04 -0.55 8.78
CA PHE A 91 -3.81 -0.04 10.13
C PHE A 91 -4.15 -1.17 11.12
N SER A 92 -3.33 -1.38 12.13
CA SER A 92 -3.35 -2.63 12.90
C SER A 92 -3.48 -2.48 14.41
N THR A 93 -3.94 -1.31 14.90
CA THR A 93 -4.31 -1.21 16.32
C THR A 93 -5.63 -1.97 16.59
N PRO A 94 -5.85 -2.48 17.82
CA PRO A 94 -7.10 -3.16 18.17
C PRO A 94 -8.36 -2.32 17.94
N TYR A 95 -8.23 -1.00 17.97
CA TYR A 95 -9.31 -0.04 17.78
C TYR A 95 -9.36 0.57 16.36
N ALA A 96 -8.43 0.22 15.46
CA ALA A 96 -8.33 0.81 14.12
C ALA A 96 -9.64 0.70 13.33
N ARG A 97 -10.24 -0.50 13.31
CA ARG A 97 -11.53 -0.73 12.65
C ARG A 97 -12.64 0.11 13.26
N ARG A 98 -12.71 0.19 14.59
CA ARG A 98 -13.76 0.94 15.26
C ARG A 98 -13.65 2.44 14.97
N GLN A 99 -12.44 3.00 15.06
CA GLN A 99 -12.16 4.38 14.66
C GLN A 99 -12.45 4.67 13.19
N HIS A 100 -12.36 3.65 12.33
CA HIS A 100 -12.62 3.79 10.90
C HIS A 100 -14.11 3.82 10.58
N GLU A 101 -14.90 2.96 11.22
CA GLU A 101 -16.30 2.72 10.86
C GLU A 101 -17.30 3.52 11.70
N GLU A 102 -16.96 3.86 12.95
CA GLU A 102 -17.88 4.57 13.85
C GLU A 102 -17.93 6.06 13.50
N LEU A 103 -19.07 6.50 12.98
CA LEU A 103 -19.29 7.89 12.56
C LEU A 103 -19.66 8.81 13.73
N GLY A 104 -20.08 8.25 14.86
CA GLY A 104 -20.43 9.01 16.07
C GLY A 104 -19.24 9.51 16.88
N TYR A 105 -18.00 9.14 16.53
CA TYR A 105 -16.82 9.57 17.27
C TYR A 105 -16.39 11.00 16.93
N GLU A 106 -16.19 11.79 17.98
CA GLU A 106 -15.61 13.12 17.88
C GLU A 106 -14.09 13.05 17.94
N HIS A 107 -13.44 13.76 17.02
CA HIS A 107 -11.98 13.80 16.87
C HIS A 107 -11.49 15.23 17.13
N PRO A 108 -11.46 15.70 18.41
CA PRO A 108 -11.23 17.10 18.75
C PRO A 108 -9.85 17.62 18.34
N VAL A 109 -8.87 16.72 18.23
CA VAL A 109 -7.48 17.01 17.85
C VAL A 109 -7.19 16.71 16.37
N GLY A 110 -8.24 16.46 15.57
CA GLY A 110 -8.15 16.28 14.12
C GLY A 110 -8.21 14.83 13.64
N GLY A 111 -8.34 14.69 12.32
CA GLY A 111 -8.66 13.43 11.65
C GLY A 111 -10.17 13.18 11.60
N LYS A 112 -10.56 12.00 11.12
CA LYS A 112 -11.97 11.59 10.97
C LYS A 112 -12.10 10.06 10.85
N ALA A 113 -13.35 9.59 10.93
CA ALA A 113 -13.71 8.26 10.45
C ALA A 113 -13.43 8.13 8.94
N LYS A 114 -13.52 6.90 8.40
CA LYS A 114 -13.29 6.61 6.97
C LYS A 114 -11.92 7.03 6.41
N TYR A 115 -10.94 7.23 7.28
CA TYR A 115 -9.58 7.67 6.95
C TYR A 115 -8.81 6.80 5.95
N LEU A 116 -9.18 5.53 5.74
CA LEU A 116 -8.60 4.67 4.70
C LEU A 116 -9.46 4.59 3.42
N GLU A 117 -10.78 4.73 3.56
CA GLU A 117 -11.75 4.56 2.47
C GLU A 117 -11.74 5.78 1.57
N ASP A 118 -11.73 6.98 2.16
CA ASP A 118 -11.76 8.24 1.43
C ASP A 118 -10.50 8.44 0.57
N PRO A 119 -9.26 8.29 1.09
CA PRO A 119 -8.05 8.39 0.28
C PRO A 119 -7.96 7.31 -0.79
N PHE A 120 -8.41 6.08 -0.48
CA PHE A 120 -8.46 5.00 -1.45
C PHE A 120 -9.39 5.36 -2.61
N ASN A 121 -10.61 5.81 -2.31
CA ASN A 121 -11.58 6.19 -3.32
C ASN A 121 -11.13 7.39 -4.16
N ARG A 122 -10.45 8.36 -3.54
CA ARG A 122 -9.88 9.53 -4.20
C ARG A 122 -8.76 9.17 -5.18
N ASN A 123 -7.95 8.17 -4.85
CA ASN A 123 -6.72 7.88 -5.60
C ASN A 123 -6.75 6.61 -6.45
N LYS A 124 -7.72 5.70 -6.28
CA LYS A 124 -7.78 4.41 -7.02
C LYS A 124 -7.59 4.55 -8.53
N LYS A 125 -8.24 5.54 -9.16
CA LYS A 125 -8.11 5.80 -10.61
C LYS A 125 -6.71 6.30 -10.99
N LYS A 126 -6.10 7.15 -10.17
CA LYS A 126 -4.73 7.67 -10.39
C LYS A 126 -3.70 6.56 -10.27
N VAL A 127 -3.84 5.69 -9.26
CA VAL A 127 -2.97 4.55 -9.04
C VAL A 127 -3.04 3.56 -10.21
N LEU A 128 -4.24 3.22 -10.69
CA LEU A 128 -4.41 2.35 -11.85
C LEU A 128 -3.77 2.95 -13.12
N LYS A 129 -3.98 4.25 -13.37
CA LYS A 129 -3.37 4.96 -14.51
C LYS A 129 -1.84 5.00 -14.40
N TYR A 130 -1.31 5.19 -13.19
CA TYR A 130 0.12 5.18 -12.93
C TYR A 130 0.72 3.79 -13.20
N ALA A 131 0.09 2.73 -12.69
CA ALA A 131 0.51 1.35 -12.95
C ALA A 131 0.51 1.00 -14.44
N ASP A 132 -0.56 1.34 -15.17
CA ASP A 132 -0.65 1.13 -16.63
C ASP A 132 0.50 1.82 -17.38
N LYS A 133 0.79 3.09 -17.05
CA LYS A 133 1.89 3.84 -17.66
C LYS A 133 3.25 3.18 -17.40
N HIS A 134 3.49 2.71 -16.17
CA HIS A 134 4.75 2.06 -15.80
C HIS A 134 4.92 0.69 -16.44
N ILE A 135 3.86 -0.11 -16.56
CA ILE A 135 3.87 -1.39 -17.26
C ILE A 135 4.20 -1.18 -18.74
N LYS A 136 3.50 -0.24 -19.40
CA LYS A 136 3.75 0.09 -20.82
C LYS A 136 5.17 0.58 -21.06
N LYS A 137 5.69 1.43 -20.17
CA LYS A 137 7.07 1.93 -20.23
C LYS A 137 8.07 0.78 -20.12
N ALA A 138 7.92 -0.07 -19.11
CA ALA A 138 8.82 -1.20 -18.89
C ALA A 138 8.87 -2.15 -20.08
N LEU A 139 7.70 -2.47 -20.67
CA LEU A 139 7.64 -3.32 -21.86
C LEU A 139 8.32 -2.69 -23.08
N ARG A 140 8.18 -1.38 -23.28
CA ARG A 140 8.82 -0.65 -24.39
C ARG A 140 10.34 -0.58 -24.25
N GLU A 141 10.85 -0.47 -23.03
CA GLU A 141 12.30 -0.37 -22.75
C GLU A 141 13.02 -1.73 -22.77
N ALA A 142 12.27 -2.84 -22.87
CA ALA A 142 12.82 -4.19 -22.93
C ALA A 142 13.03 -4.72 -24.37
N ASP A 143 12.59 -3.96 -25.37
CA ASP A 143 12.85 -4.18 -26.80
C ASP A 143 14.27 -3.72 -27.17
#